data_AF-A0A3B3BLP2-F1
#
_entry.id   AF-A0A3B3BLP2-F1
#
_cell.length_a   1.000
_cell.length_b   1.000
_cell.length_c   1.000
_cell.angle_alpha   90.00
_cell.angle_beta   90.00
_cell.angle_gamma   90.00
#
_symmetry.space_group_name_H-M   'P 1'
#
loop_
_entity.id
_entity.type
_entity.pdbx_description
1 polymer ?
#
loop_
_entity_poly.entity_id
_entity_poly.type
_entity_poly.pdbx_seq_one_letter_code
_entity_poly.pdbx_strand_id
1 'polypeptide(L)' 'MPALLRTIARRAAHALRSPVLRANMYSKPPKENIGVVETTIGMGVFTLTILGPSGWILAHLEDYKKKE' A
#
# COMPACT_ATOMS: atom_id res chain seq x y z
N MET A 1 32.85 2.54 30.69
CA MET A 1 31.48 3.06 30.83
C MET A 1 31.00 2.78 32.25
N PRO A 2 30.87 3.80 33.13
CA PRO A 2 30.53 3.57 34.54
C PRO A 2 29.16 2.91 34.69
N ALA A 3 29.07 1.90 35.55
CA ALA A 3 27.90 1.02 35.70
C ALA A 3 26.61 1.79 36.04
N LEU A 4 26.73 2.92 36.73
CA LEU A 4 25.64 3.81 37.11
C LEU A 4 24.94 4.45 35.89
N LEU A 5 25.72 4.85 34.87
CA LEU A 5 25.16 5.46 33.67
C LEU A 5 24.36 4.41 32.87
N ARG A 6 24.82 3.17 32.89
CA ARG A 6 24.18 2.04 32.21
C ARG A 6 22.85 1.65 32.86
N THR A 7 22.74 1.74 34.18
CA THR A 7 21.48 1.44 34.89
C THR A 7 20.45 2.56 34.72
N ILE A 8 20.88 3.83 34.77
CA ILE A 8 20.00 4.98 34.54
C ILE A 8 19.49 4.98 33.09
N ALA A 9 20.37 4.81 32.11
CA ALA A 9 19.99 4.75 30.70
C ALA A 9 19.03 3.59 30.40
N ARG A 10 19.23 2.41 31.03
CA ARG A 10 18.31 1.26 30.88
C ARG A 10 16.92 1.52 31.47
N ARG A 11 16.82 2.23 32.59
CA ARG A 11 15.52 2.60 33.19
C ARG A 11 14.80 3.67 32.37
N ALA A 12 15.52 4.68 31.89
CA ALA A 12 14.97 5.71 31.00
C ALA A 12 14.53 5.13 29.65
N ALA A 13 15.26 4.15 29.11
CA ALA A 13 14.89 3.49 27.86
C ALA A 13 13.54 2.75 27.91
N HIS A 14 13.12 2.26 29.09
CA HIS A 14 11.80 1.64 29.25
C HIS A 14 10.66 2.66 29.32
N ALA A 15 10.91 3.86 29.85
CA ALA A 15 9.94 4.95 29.87
C ALA A 15 9.78 5.64 28.50
N LEU A 16 10.83 5.63 27.67
CA LEU A 16 10.81 6.13 26.29
C LEU A 16 10.26 5.11 25.28
N ARG A 17 10.14 3.83 25.67
CA ARG A 17 9.46 2.82 24.87
C ARG A 17 7.95 3.01 25.01
N SER A 18 7.37 3.79 24.11
CA SER A 18 5.93 3.82 23.92
C SER A 18 5.43 2.38 23.75
N PRO A 19 4.50 1.89 24.61
CA PRO A 19 3.91 0.59 24.39
C PRO A 19 3.23 0.64 23.03
N VAL A 20 3.72 -0.18 22.09
CA VAL A 20 3.08 -0.34 20.79
C VAL A 20 1.73 -0.96 21.07
N LEU A 21 0.70 -0.12 21.18
CA LEU A 21 -0.69 -0.55 21.32
C LEU A 21 -1.04 -1.27 20.03
N ARG A 22 -0.83 -2.58 19.99
CA ARG A 22 -1.36 -3.42 18.92
C ARG A 22 -2.86 -3.45 19.11
N ALA A 23 -3.57 -2.62 18.35
CA ALA A 23 -4.99 -2.82 18.15
C ALA A 23 -5.16 -4.25 17.63
N ASN A 24 -5.87 -5.09 18.37
CA ASN A 24 -6.16 -6.45 17.95
C ASN A 24 -7.25 -6.37 16.86
N MET A 25 -6.83 -5.99 15.65
CA MET A 25 -7.70 -5.81 14.50
C MET A 25 -8.04 -7.19 13.95
N TYR A 26 -9.28 -7.60 14.16
CA TYR A 26 -9.85 -8.80 13.58
C TYR A 26 -10.99 -8.43 12.64
N SER A 27 -11.00 -8.98 11.44
CA SER A 27 -12.11 -8.84 10.50
C SER A 27 -13.06 -10.03 10.65
N LYS A 28 -14.36 -9.77 10.51
CA LYS A 28 -15.34 -10.84 10.33
C LYS A 28 -15.08 -11.57 9.01
N PRO A 29 -15.53 -12.83 8.86
CA PRO A 29 -15.49 -13.51 7.57
C PRO A 29 -16.15 -12.66 6.46
N PRO A 30 -15.69 -12.79 5.21
CA PRO A 30 -16.28 -12.07 4.09
C PRO A 30 -17.77 -12.42 3.94
N LYS A 31 -18.59 -11.41 3.63
CA LYS A 31 -20.02 -11.62 3.33
C LYS A 31 -20.20 -12.40 2.03
N GLU A 32 -19.29 -12.16 1.07
CA GLU A 32 -19.23 -12.80 -0.23
C GLU A 32 -17.77 -13.10 -0.53
N ASN A 33 -17.49 -14.34 -0.91
CA ASN A 33 -16.12 -14.77 -1.23
C ASN A 33 -15.82 -14.38 -2.67
N ILE A 34 -14.94 -13.39 -2.85
CA ILE A 34 -14.43 -13.05 -4.18
C ILE A 34 -13.45 -14.14 -4.60
N GLY A 35 -13.81 -14.89 -5.65
CA GLY A 35 -13.01 -15.98 -6.18
C GLY A 35 -11.82 -15.49 -7.02
N VAL A 36 -10.98 -16.43 -7.45
CA VAL A 36 -9.83 -16.15 -8.34
C VAL A 36 -10.31 -15.50 -9.64
N VAL A 37 -11.39 -16.02 -10.24
CA VAL A 37 -11.93 -15.51 -11.51
C VAL A 37 -12.37 -14.06 -11.38
N GLU A 38 -13.18 -13.74 -10.36
CA GLU A 38 -13.67 -12.37 -10.12
C GLU A 38 -12.54 -11.40 -9.82
N THR A 39 -11.54 -11.85 -9.02
CA THR A 39 -10.35 -11.05 -8.72
C THR A 39 -9.55 -10.75 -9.99
N THR A 40 -9.32 -11.75 -10.84
CA THR A 40 -8.57 -11.57 -12.08
C THR A 40 -9.32 -10.65 -13.06
N ILE A 41 -10.64 -10.80 -13.18
CA ILE A 41 -11.46 -9.91 -14.01
C ILE A 41 -11.41 -8.49 -13.45
N GLY A 42 -11.64 -8.30 -12.15
CA GLY A 42 -11.61 -6.99 -11.50
C GLY A 42 -10.27 -6.29 -11.67
N MET A 43 -9.16 -7.00 -11.45
CA MET A 43 -7.81 -6.49 -11.68
C MET A 43 -7.56 -6.16 -13.16
N GLY A 44 -7.94 -7.04 -14.08
CA GLY A 44 -7.77 -6.83 -15.52
C GLY A 44 -8.54 -5.61 -16.02
N VAL A 45 -9.81 -5.49 -15.64
CA VAL A 45 -10.67 -4.34 -15.99
C VAL A 45 -10.10 -3.06 -15.39
N PHE A 46 -9.69 -3.07 -14.13
CA PHE A 46 -9.06 -1.90 -13.49
C PHE A 46 -7.83 -1.44 -14.27
N THR A 47 -6.94 -2.36 -14.63
CA THR A 47 -5.74 -2.06 -15.41
C THR A 47 -6.09 -1.53 -16.80
N LEU A 48 -7.01 -2.18 -17.53
CA LEU A 48 -7.43 -1.75 -18.87
C LEU A 48 -8.12 -0.38 -18.86
N THR A 49 -8.86 -0.06 -17.79
CA THR A 49 -9.55 1.23 -17.67
C THR A 49 -8.56 2.40 -17.57
N ILE A 50 -7.41 2.19 -16.91
CA ILE A 50 -6.36 3.23 -16.80
C ILE A 50 -5.47 3.22 -18.04
N LEU A 51 -4.99 2.04 -18.44
CA LEU A 51 -3.99 1.91 -19.51
C LEU A 51 -4.60 2.03 -20.91
N GLY A 52 -5.88 1.71 -21.10
CA GLY A 52 -6.55 1.81 -22.40
C GLY A 52 -6.54 3.24 -22.94
N PRO A 53 -7.13 4.23 -22.23
CA PRO A 53 -7.10 5.62 -22.66
C PRO A 53 -5.68 6.18 -22.75
N SER A 54 -4.83 5.84 -21.78
CA SER A 54 -3.43 6.27 -21.76
C SER A 54 -2.66 5.76 -22.99
N GLY A 55 -2.82 4.47 -23.31
CA GLY A 55 -2.20 3.82 -24.46
C GLY A 55 -2.71 4.39 -25.78
N TRP A 56 -4.00 4.70 -25.88
CA TRP A 56 -4.56 5.38 -27.05
C TRP A 56 -3.92 6.74 -27.27
N ILE A 57 -3.86 7.59 -26.23
CA ILE A 57 -3.26 8.93 -26.33
C ILE A 57 -1.78 8.83 -26.74
N LEU A 58 -1.04 7.91 -26.11
CA LEU A 58 0.38 7.74 -26.40
C LEU A 58 0.63 7.21 -27.82
N ALA A 59 -0.23 6.32 -28.32
CA ALA A 59 -0.13 5.78 -29.68
C ALA A 59 -0.35 6.85 -30.76
N HIS A 60 -1.17 7.87 -30.49
CA HIS A 60 -1.52 8.93 -31.45
C HIS A 60 -0.67 10.20 -31.29
N LEU A 61 0.41 10.17 -30.52
CA LEU A 61 1.25 11.35 -30.31
C LEU A 61 1.84 11.92 -31.61
N GLU A 62 2.19 11.08 -32.57
CA GLU A 62 2.71 11.55 -33.86
C GLU A 62 1.64 12.26 -34.68
N ASP A 63 0.41 11.78 -34.64
CA ASP A 63 -0.72 12.39 -35.33
C ASP A 63 -1.06 13.75 -34.71
N TYR A 64 -1.01 13.85 -33.37
CA TYR A 64 -1.22 15.13 -32.68
C TYR A 64 -0.12 16.17 -32.95
N LYS A 65 1.08 15.74 -33.32
CA LYS A 65 2.18 16.65 -33.69
C LYS A 65 2.02 17.23 -35.09
N LYS A 66 1.33 16.51 -35.99
CA LYS A 66 1.04 17.00 -37.34
C LYS A 66 -0.13 17.97 -37.23
N LYS A 67 0.20 19.25 -37.17
CA LYS A 67 -0.78 20.29 -37.50
C LYS A 67 -0.91 20.27 -39.01
N GLU A 68 -2.07 19.88 -39.52
CA GLU A 68 -2.49 20.44 -40.81
C GLU A 68 -2.40 21.97 -40.76
#